data_AF-A0A096BB06-F1
#
_entry.id   AF-A0A096BB06-F1
#
_cell.length_a   1.000
_cell.length_b   1.000
_cell.length_c   1.000
_cell.angle_alpha   90.00
_cell.angle_beta   90.00
_cell.angle_gamma   90.00
#
_symmetry.space_group_name_H-M   'P 1'
#
loop_
_entity.id
_entity.type
_entity.pdbx_description
1 polymer ?
#
loop_
_entity_poly.entity_id
_entity_poly.type
_entity_poly.pdbx_seq_one_letter_code
_entity_poly.pdbx_strand_id
1 'polypeptide(L)'
;MKRKNLLFLAIAFLATFSLASCLNDDYESKAKLPSAEELKAASKLIQGSYQGKLYQYGLNDRTGKSEKKDSVNSSWEIKDDSTLVIRNFPSRMLAANITNSVLRKTIAALPDQEIKCAIRVYNVKPILFLAAPYAINLGKMTYKGQLHDISIHFLFDPSFTYGGYDTESKTSACYLKGVGVFVDGARDDLATSPLNTFLIYSKPRV
;
A
#
# COMPACT_ATOMS: atom_id res chain seq x y z
N MET A 1 9.21 -19.92 -27.16
CA MET A 1 8.26 -19.27 -26.23
C MET A 1 8.72 -17.85 -25.94
N LYS A 2 7.97 -16.85 -26.40
CA LYS A 2 8.35 -15.43 -26.31
C LYS A 2 8.09 -14.91 -24.89
N ARG A 3 9.15 -14.55 -24.16
CA ARG A 3 9.10 -13.77 -22.91
C ARG A 3 8.49 -12.40 -23.22
N LYS A 4 7.21 -12.19 -22.89
CA LYS A 4 6.57 -10.87 -23.02
C LYS A 4 6.51 -10.19 -21.64
N ASN A 5 7.49 -9.31 -21.44
CA ASN A 5 7.55 -8.11 -20.60
C ASN A 5 6.55 -7.97 -19.43
N LEU A 6 7.03 -8.34 -18.24
CA LEU A 6 6.50 -8.06 -16.90
C LEU A 6 6.28 -6.56 -16.57
N LEU A 7 6.66 -5.65 -17.48
CA LEU A 7 6.66 -4.20 -17.29
C LEU A 7 5.36 -3.51 -17.75
N PHE A 8 4.49 -4.18 -18.52
CA PHE A 8 3.27 -3.56 -19.06
C PHE A 8 2.13 -3.39 -18.05
N LEU A 9 2.21 -4.02 -16.87
CA LEU A 9 1.17 -3.89 -15.85
C LEU A 9 1.22 -2.54 -15.09
N ALA A 10 2.33 -1.79 -15.20
CA ALA A 10 2.55 -0.57 -14.43
C ALA A 10 2.08 0.73 -15.13
N ILE A 11 1.78 0.71 -16.44
CA ILE A 11 1.56 1.93 -17.24
C ILE A 11 0.07 2.15 -17.61
N ALA A 12 -0.80 1.17 -17.44
CA ALA A 12 -2.21 1.26 -17.86
C ALA A 12 -3.15 2.00 -16.86
N PHE A 13 -2.62 2.71 -15.86
CA PHE A 13 -3.42 3.22 -14.72
C PHE A 13 -3.74 4.73 -14.73
N LEU A 14 -3.41 5.48 -15.79
CA LEU A 14 -3.56 6.95 -15.77
C LEU A 14 -4.66 7.54 -16.68
N ALA A 15 -5.52 6.73 -17.30
CA ALA A 15 -6.61 7.25 -18.12
C ALA A 15 -7.91 6.53 -17.80
N THR A 16 -8.74 7.10 -16.92
CA THR A 16 -10.22 7.16 -17.00
C THR A 16 -10.83 7.56 -15.65
N PHE A 17 -10.67 8.83 -15.29
CA PHE A 17 -11.63 9.50 -14.41
C PHE A 17 -12.17 10.73 -15.15
N SER A 18 -13.16 10.51 -16.01
CA SER A 18 -14.08 11.55 -16.45
C SER A 18 -15.48 11.20 -15.95
N LEU A 19 -15.86 11.81 -14.83
CA LEU A 19 -17.27 11.96 -14.48
C LEU A 19 -17.89 12.93 -15.50
N ALA A 20 -18.58 12.39 -16.50
CA ALA A 20 -19.55 13.14 -17.29
C ALA A 20 -20.86 12.35 -17.29
N SER A 21 -21.73 12.69 -16.33
CA SER A 21 -23.16 12.49 -16.48
C SER A 21 -23.66 13.61 -17.40
N CYS A 22 -24.04 13.26 -18.63
CA CYS A 22 -25.05 13.94 -19.43
C CYS A 22 -25.31 13.09 -20.69
N LEU A 23 -26.58 13.05 -21.09
CA LEU A 23 -27.14 12.18 -22.11
C LEU A 23 -26.31 12.14 -23.39
N ASN A 24 -25.93 10.93 -23.82
CA ASN A 24 -25.93 10.57 -25.23
C ASN A 24 -26.01 9.05 -25.34
N ASP A 25 -27.07 8.61 -26.00
CA ASP A 25 -27.24 7.25 -26.52
C ASP A 25 -26.21 7.03 -27.64
N ASP A 26 -25.80 5.78 -27.86
CA ASP A 26 -24.86 5.34 -28.92
C ASP A 26 -23.34 5.51 -28.69
N TYR A 27 -22.84 4.97 -27.57
CA TYR A 27 -21.47 4.45 -27.51
C TYR A 27 -21.43 3.05 -26.87
N GLU A 28 -21.59 2.02 -27.71
CA GLU A 28 -21.20 0.63 -27.46
C GLU A 28 -19.69 0.55 -27.16
N SER A 29 -19.35 0.60 -25.88
CA SER A 29 -18.11 0.10 -25.22
C SER A 29 -17.88 0.81 -23.86
N LYS A 30 -18.95 1.06 -23.08
CA LYS A 30 -18.76 1.33 -21.65
C LYS A 30 -18.56 -0.03 -21.00
N ALA A 31 -17.32 -0.36 -20.63
CA ALA A 31 -17.01 -1.57 -19.87
C ALA A 31 -18.02 -1.68 -18.73
N LYS A 32 -18.83 -2.76 -18.73
CA LYS A 32 -19.87 -2.96 -17.74
C LYS A 32 -19.23 -2.97 -16.37
N LEU A 33 -19.63 -2.03 -15.51
CA LEU A 33 -19.17 -2.01 -14.12
C LEU A 33 -19.57 -3.34 -13.44
N PRO A 34 -18.70 -3.93 -12.60
CA PRO A 34 -19.05 -5.15 -11.89
C PRO A 34 -20.30 -4.95 -11.03
N SER A 35 -21.16 -5.98 -10.95
CA SER A 35 -22.31 -5.97 -10.06
C SER A 35 -21.88 -6.06 -8.60
N ALA A 36 -22.79 -5.72 -7.68
CA ALA A 36 -22.53 -5.85 -6.24
C ALA A 36 -22.25 -7.32 -5.85
N GLU A 37 -22.93 -8.27 -6.47
CA GLU A 37 -22.73 -9.71 -6.29
C GLU A 37 -21.35 -10.15 -6.79
N GLU A 38 -20.90 -9.64 -7.95
CA GLU A 38 -19.57 -9.92 -8.49
C GLU A 38 -18.47 -9.37 -7.57
N LEU A 39 -18.61 -8.13 -7.09
CA LEU A 39 -17.67 -7.53 -6.14
C LEU A 39 -17.64 -8.29 -4.82
N LYS A 40 -18.80 -8.72 -4.30
CA LYS A 40 -18.89 -9.52 -3.08
C LYS A 40 -18.24 -10.89 -3.24
N ALA A 41 -18.47 -11.56 -4.38
CA ALA A 41 -17.84 -12.84 -4.68
C ALA A 41 -16.31 -12.70 -4.79
N ALA A 42 -15.82 -11.67 -5.48
CA ALA A 42 -14.38 -11.38 -5.57
C ALA A 42 -13.78 -11.03 -4.20
N SER A 43 -14.47 -10.23 -3.38
CA SER A 43 -14.03 -9.91 -2.02
C SER A 43 -13.90 -11.16 -1.15
N LYS A 44 -14.88 -12.07 -1.22
CA LYS A 44 -14.81 -13.36 -0.53
C LYS A 44 -13.65 -14.24 -1.04
N LEU A 45 -13.36 -14.22 -2.33
CA LEU A 45 -12.30 -15.02 -2.94
C LEU A 45 -10.90 -14.65 -2.45
N ILE A 46 -10.66 -13.36 -2.17
CA ILE A 46 -9.34 -12.87 -1.72
C ILE A 46 -9.11 -13.02 -0.21
N GLN A 47 -10.15 -13.34 0.57
CA GLN A 47 -10.01 -13.53 2.02
C GLN A 47 -9.03 -14.67 2.37
N GLY A 48 -8.37 -14.55 3.52
CA GLY A 48 -7.48 -15.54 4.09
C GLY A 48 -6.07 -15.03 4.41
N SER A 49 -5.19 -15.96 4.76
CA SER A 49 -3.79 -15.67 5.08
C SER A 49 -2.86 -15.73 3.86
N TYR A 50 -1.83 -14.90 3.86
CA TYR A 50 -0.81 -14.80 2.83
C TYR A 50 0.58 -14.79 3.46
N GLN A 51 1.50 -15.50 2.83
CA GLN A 51 2.94 -15.49 3.15
C GLN A 51 3.72 -14.99 1.95
N GLY A 52 4.79 -14.23 2.17
CA GLY A 52 5.56 -13.68 1.05
C GLY A 52 6.69 -12.76 1.44
N LYS A 53 6.86 -11.69 0.67
CA LYS A 53 7.87 -10.67 0.86
C LYS A 53 7.26 -9.30 0.99
N LEU A 54 7.81 -8.50 1.92
CA LEU A 54 7.65 -7.06 1.97
C LEU A 54 8.90 -6.45 1.34
N TYR A 55 8.71 -5.59 0.35
CA TYR A 55 9.75 -4.83 -0.33
C TYR A 55 9.61 -3.36 0.00
N GLN A 56 10.74 -2.71 0.27
CA GLN A 56 10.82 -1.27 0.39
C GLN A 56 11.46 -0.69 -0.87
N TYR A 57 10.81 0.31 -1.45
CA TYR A 57 11.28 1.08 -2.58
C TYR A 57 11.45 2.54 -2.20
N GLY A 58 12.48 3.17 -2.75
CA GLY A 58 12.74 4.60 -2.63
C GLY A 58 13.32 5.15 -3.92
N LEU A 59 13.36 6.47 -4.04
CA LEU A 59 13.98 7.11 -5.20
C LEU A 59 15.50 6.92 -5.16
N ASN A 60 16.07 6.75 -6.34
CA ASN A 60 17.50 6.81 -6.57
C ASN A 60 17.85 8.26 -6.98
N ASP A 61 18.59 8.98 -6.14
CA ASP A 61 18.88 10.41 -6.37
C ASP A 61 19.65 10.67 -7.66
N ARG A 62 20.44 9.70 -8.13
CA ARG A 62 21.23 9.83 -9.38
C ARG A 62 20.38 9.63 -10.63
N THR A 63 19.37 8.78 -10.58
CA THR A 63 18.60 8.36 -11.77
C THR A 63 17.15 8.85 -11.76
N GLY A 64 16.66 9.35 -10.63
CA GLY A 64 15.26 9.70 -10.41
C GLY A 64 14.29 8.52 -10.44
N LYS A 65 14.79 7.27 -10.54
CA LYS A 65 13.96 6.06 -10.65
C LYS A 65 13.71 5.45 -9.29
N SER A 66 12.55 4.80 -9.14
CA SER A 66 12.25 3.95 -7.99
C SER A 66 13.13 2.70 -8.02
N GLU A 67 13.82 2.41 -6.92
CA GLU A 67 14.64 1.21 -6.75
C GLU A 67 14.33 0.50 -5.44
N LYS A 68 14.50 -0.82 -5.43
CA LYS A 68 14.36 -1.62 -4.22
C LYS A 68 15.51 -1.28 -3.27
N LYS A 69 15.18 -0.84 -2.06
CA LYS A 69 16.13 -0.53 -0.98
C LYS A 69 16.31 -1.70 -0.02
N ASP A 70 15.24 -2.43 0.28
CA ASP A 70 15.26 -3.54 1.25
C ASP A 70 14.15 -4.57 0.97
N SER A 71 14.23 -5.75 1.59
CA SER A 71 13.15 -6.72 1.67
C SER A 71 13.23 -7.64 2.89
N VAL A 72 12.07 -7.98 3.45
CA VAL A 72 11.93 -9.00 4.50
C VAL A 72 10.84 -10.02 4.14
N ASN A 73 10.76 -11.11 4.90
CA ASN A 73 9.58 -11.98 4.85
C ASN A 73 8.37 -11.23 5.42
N SER A 74 7.19 -11.52 4.89
CA SER A 74 5.94 -10.88 5.33
C SER A 74 4.84 -11.92 5.51
N SER A 75 4.00 -11.67 6.52
CA SER A 75 2.74 -12.39 6.74
C SER A 75 1.62 -11.36 6.81
N TRP A 76 0.55 -11.58 6.07
CA TRP A 76 -0.59 -10.68 6.05
C TRP A 76 -1.89 -11.44 5.78
N GLU A 77 -3.00 -10.80 6.09
CA GLU A 77 -4.31 -11.42 6.11
C GLU A 77 -5.34 -10.45 5.54
N ILE A 78 -6.21 -10.94 4.67
CA ILE A 78 -7.48 -10.27 4.35
C ILE A 78 -8.54 -10.97 5.18
N LYS A 79 -8.95 -10.34 6.28
CA LYS A 79 -9.76 -10.95 7.33
C LYS A 79 -11.22 -11.12 6.93
N ASP A 80 -11.74 -10.07 6.32
CA ASP A 80 -13.12 -9.93 5.90
C ASP A 80 -13.16 -9.14 4.58
N ASP A 81 -14.33 -8.67 4.18
CA ASP A 81 -14.51 -7.92 2.94
C ASP A 81 -13.99 -6.47 2.99
N SER A 82 -13.51 -6.02 4.16
CA SER A 82 -13.16 -4.64 4.45
C SER A 82 -11.80 -4.46 5.12
N THR A 83 -11.15 -5.52 5.61
CA THR A 83 -9.96 -5.40 6.45
C THR A 83 -8.78 -6.23 5.94
N LEU A 84 -7.66 -5.54 5.72
CA LEU A 84 -6.33 -6.13 5.51
C LEU A 84 -5.45 -5.86 6.73
N VAL A 85 -4.69 -6.87 7.18
CA VAL A 85 -3.76 -6.76 8.30
C VAL A 85 -2.38 -7.29 7.88
N ILE A 86 -1.36 -6.45 7.96
CA ILE A 86 0.06 -6.83 7.80
C ILE A 86 0.66 -6.96 9.19
N ARG A 87 1.17 -8.14 9.51
CA ARG A 87 1.75 -8.45 10.82
C ARG A 87 3.27 -8.30 10.76
N ASN A 88 3.87 -7.97 11.91
CA ASN A 88 5.32 -7.88 12.07
C ASN A 88 5.99 -7.01 10.99
N PHE A 89 5.43 -5.82 10.75
CA PHE A 89 6.00 -4.84 9.83
C PHE A 89 7.24 -4.19 10.48
N PRO A 90 8.44 -4.30 9.89
CA PRO A 90 9.65 -3.83 10.58
C PRO A 90 9.65 -2.33 10.83
N SER A 91 9.81 -1.91 12.08
CA SER A 91 9.89 -0.48 12.44
C SER A 91 11.08 0.23 11.78
N ARG A 92 12.17 -0.50 11.54
CA ARG A 92 13.31 -0.01 10.74
C ARG A 92 12.93 0.39 9.31
N MET A 93 11.95 -0.28 8.69
CA MET A 93 11.46 0.07 7.36
C MET A 93 10.58 1.32 7.39
N LEU A 94 9.75 1.46 8.44
CA LEU A 94 8.98 2.69 8.68
C LEU A 94 9.89 3.91 8.90
N ALA A 95 11.00 3.71 9.63
CA ALA A 95 11.95 4.77 9.96
C ALA A 95 12.82 5.24 8.80
N ALA A 96 12.91 4.49 7.69
CA ALA A 96 13.92 4.72 6.66
C ALA A 96 13.83 6.10 5.98
N ASN A 97 12.65 6.73 6.01
CA ASN A 97 12.42 8.07 5.46
C ASN A 97 12.45 9.21 6.47
N ILE A 98 12.83 8.92 7.70
CA ILE A 98 12.89 9.93 8.73
C ILE A 98 14.25 10.63 8.63
N THR A 99 14.23 11.91 8.29
CA THR A 99 15.44 12.73 8.09
C THR A 99 16.14 12.98 9.42
N ASN A 100 15.36 13.27 10.48
CA ASN A 100 15.89 13.49 11.82
C ASN A 100 16.53 12.20 12.37
N SER A 101 17.83 12.27 12.65
CA SER A 101 18.63 11.09 13.02
C SER A 101 18.24 10.47 14.36
N VAL A 102 17.83 11.28 15.34
CA VAL A 102 17.38 10.81 16.65
C VAL A 102 16.06 10.08 16.50
N LEU A 103 15.06 10.73 15.90
CA LEU A 103 13.74 10.16 15.70
C LEU A 103 13.79 8.89 14.84
N ARG A 104 14.61 8.89 13.78
CA ARG A 104 14.87 7.72 12.94
C ARG A 104 15.40 6.54 13.77
N LYS A 105 16.42 6.77 14.60
CA LYS A 105 17.01 5.70 15.44
C LYS A 105 16.01 5.18 16.47
N THR A 106 15.27 6.08 17.12
CA THR A 106 14.26 5.71 18.13
C THR A 106 13.16 4.85 17.51
N ILE A 107 12.61 5.26 16.36
CA ILE A 107 11.56 4.49 15.68
C ILE A 107 12.11 3.17 15.14
N ALA A 108 13.31 3.16 14.55
CA ALA A 108 13.92 1.94 14.03
C ALA A 108 14.16 0.86 15.11
N ALA A 109 14.28 1.26 16.37
CA ALA A 109 14.49 0.37 17.51
C ALA A 109 13.19 -0.14 18.15
N LEU A 110 12.01 0.35 17.72
CA LEU A 110 10.74 -0.16 18.21
C LEU A 110 10.52 -1.62 17.79
N PRO A 111 9.72 -2.39 18.54
CA PRO A 111 9.20 -3.67 18.07
C PRO A 111 8.52 -3.54 16.71
N ASP A 112 8.41 -4.62 15.96
CA ASP A 112 7.68 -4.61 14.70
C ASP A 112 6.21 -4.20 14.90
N GLN A 113 5.66 -3.47 13.94
CA GLN A 113 4.32 -2.89 14.00
C GLN A 113 3.29 -3.76 13.29
N GLU A 114 2.02 -3.60 13.65
CA GLU A 114 0.90 -4.09 12.84
C GLU A 114 0.39 -2.94 11.96
N ILE A 115 0.22 -3.19 10.66
CA ILE A 115 -0.45 -2.25 9.75
C ILE A 115 -1.83 -2.79 9.44
N LYS A 116 -2.85 -1.99 9.73
CA LYS A 116 -4.23 -2.27 9.31
C LYS A 116 -4.59 -1.37 8.14
N CYS A 117 -5.31 -1.92 7.17
CA CYS A 117 -5.90 -1.15 6.08
C CYS A 117 -7.38 -1.46 5.97
N ALA A 118 -8.20 -0.43 5.75
CA ALA A 118 -9.52 -0.64 5.16
C ALA A 118 -9.33 -0.97 3.68
N ILE A 119 -10.06 -1.96 3.15
CA ILE A 119 -9.98 -2.37 1.75
C ILE A 119 -11.37 -2.38 1.10
N ARG A 120 -11.37 -2.25 -0.22
CA ARG A 120 -12.59 -2.41 -1.03
C ARG A 120 -12.24 -2.89 -2.42
N VAL A 121 -12.82 -4.02 -2.84
CA VAL A 121 -12.74 -4.50 -4.23
C VAL A 121 -13.54 -3.55 -5.14
N TYR A 122 -12.95 -3.15 -6.26
CA TYR A 122 -13.57 -2.27 -7.25
C TYR A 122 -13.54 -2.82 -8.68
N ASN A 123 -12.74 -3.86 -8.94
CA ASN A 123 -12.70 -4.57 -10.21
C ASN A 123 -12.63 -6.07 -9.97
N VAL A 124 -13.17 -6.86 -10.89
CA VAL A 124 -13.19 -8.34 -10.81
C VAL A 124 -12.43 -9.03 -11.93
N LYS A 125 -12.03 -8.30 -12.98
CA LYS A 125 -11.23 -8.80 -14.10
C LYS A 125 -10.18 -7.76 -14.53
N PRO A 126 -8.96 -7.79 -13.98
CA PRO A 126 -8.51 -8.62 -12.85
C PRO A 126 -9.13 -8.17 -11.51
N ILE A 127 -9.00 -8.98 -10.45
CA ILE A 127 -9.46 -8.57 -9.11
C ILE A 127 -8.52 -7.49 -8.57
N LEU A 128 -9.07 -6.30 -8.35
CA LEU A 128 -8.34 -5.15 -7.81
C LEU A 128 -9.09 -4.56 -6.61
N PHE A 129 -8.34 -4.12 -5.62
CA PHE A 129 -8.87 -3.47 -4.43
C PHE A 129 -8.11 -2.20 -4.07
N LEU A 130 -8.82 -1.23 -3.51
CA LEU A 130 -8.21 -0.10 -2.82
C LEU A 130 -7.75 -0.56 -1.44
N ALA A 131 -6.67 0.03 -0.93
CA ALA A 131 -6.22 -0.16 0.45
C ALA A 131 -5.97 1.20 1.09
N ALA A 132 -6.61 1.47 2.22
CA ALA A 132 -6.46 2.70 2.99
C ALA A 132 -5.83 2.36 4.35
N PRO A 133 -4.51 2.55 4.51
CA PRO A 133 -3.86 2.25 5.78
C PRO A 133 -4.31 3.22 6.87
N TYR A 134 -4.55 2.69 8.07
CA TYR A 134 -4.72 3.52 9.26
C TYR A 134 -3.37 4.10 9.70
N ALA A 135 -3.40 5.24 10.40
CA ALA A 135 -2.21 5.79 11.04
C ALA A 135 -1.65 4.78 12.07
N ILE A 136 -0.33 4.69 12.13
CA ILE A 136 0.38 3.88 13.13
C ILE A 136 0.78 4.81 14.27
N ASN A 137 0.15 4.66 15.43
CA ASN A 137 0.51 5.38 16.63
C ASN A 137 1.72 4.69 17.28
N LEU A 138 2.86 5.37 17.33
CA LEU A 138 4.10 4.84 17.89
C LEU A 138 4.31 5.23 19.36
N GLY A 139 3.42 6.07 19.90
CA GLY A 139 3.43 6.50 21.30
C GLY A 139 4.30 7.73 21.55
N LYS A 140 4.60 7.96 22.83
CA LYS A 140 5.35 9.13 23.29
C LYS A 140 6.86 8.96 23.13
N MET A 141 7.53 9.93 22.50
CA MET A 141 8.98 9.92 22.30
C MET A 141 9.59 11.31 22.45
N THR A 142 10.85 11.37 22.88
CA THR A 142 11.59 12.62 22.93
C THR A 142 11.98 13.07 21.53
N TYR A 143 11.51 14.24 21.13
CA TYR A 143 11.84 14.90 19.87
C TYR A 143 12.01 16.41 20.12
N LYS A 144 13.06 17.02 19.55
CA LYS A 144 13.41 18.44 19.77
C LYS A 144 13.47 18.85 21.27
N GLY A 145 13.85 17.91 22.15
CA GLY A 145 14.01 18.13 23.59
C GLY A 145 12.73 18.00 24.42
N GLN A 146 11.58 17.70 23.80
CA GLN A 146 10.30 17.53 24.49
C GLN A 146 9.66 16.18 24.16
N LEU A 147 8.71 15.76 24.98
CA LEU A 147 7.96 14.52 24.77
C LEU A 147 6.76 14.79 23.86
N HIS A 148 6.67 14.08 22.74
CA HIS A 148 5.61 14.25 21.75
C HIS A 148 4.91 12.92 21.44
N ASP A 149 3.64 12.99 21.05
CA ASP A 149 2.94 11.83 20.48
C ASP A 149 3.36 11.68 19.00
N ILE A 150 4.00 10.55 18.69
CA ILE A 150 4.54 10.28 17.37
C ILE A 150 3.68 9.25 16.65
N SER A 151 3.34 9.53 15.39
CA SER A 151 2.65 8.60 14.51
C SER A 151 3.20 8.63 13.09
N ILE A 152 2.92 7.58 12.33
CA ILE A 152 3.25 7.48 10.90
C ILE A 152 1.95 7.34 10.11
N HIS A 153 1.80 8.20 9.10
CA HIS A 153 0.64 8.22 8.24
C HIS A 153 1.00 7.77 6.83
N PHE A 154 -0.01 7.25 6.13
CA PHE A 154 0.09 6.78 4.75
C PHE A 154 -0.78 7.64 3.86
N LEU A 155 -0.43 7.67 2.58
CA LEU A 155 -1.20 8.39 1.57
C LEU A 155 -2.44 7.56 1.30
N PHE A 156 -3.62 8.18 1.29
CA PHE A 156 -4.79 7.52 0.74
C PHE A 156 -5.07 8.11 -0.65
N ASP A 157 -4.50 7.45 -1.66
CA ASP A 157 -4.62 7.82 -3.06
C ASP A 157 -4.73 6.54 -3.89
N PRO A 158 -5.81 6.35 -4.67
CA PRO A 158 -5.99 5.16 -5.51
C PRO A 158 -4.80 4.82 -6.43
N SER A 159 -3.97 5.82 -6.79
CA SER A 159 -2.78 5.65 -7.63
C SER A 159 -1.60 5.05 -6.86
N PHE A 160 -1.62 5.08 -5.52
CA PHE A 160 -0.48 4.72 -4.68
C PHE A 160 -0.80 3.72 -3.59
N THR A 161 -2.08 3.51 -3.27
CA THR A 161 -2.52 2.56 -2.25
C THR A 161 -3.64 1.66 -2.75
N TYR A 162 -3.22 0.56 -3.35
CA TYR A 162 -4.08 -0.42 -4.01
C TYR A 162 -3.44 -1.80 -3.96
N GLY A 163 -4.21 -2.83 -4.25
CA GLY A 163 -3.72 -4.19 -4.41
C GLY A 163 -4.52 -4.96 -5.44
N GLY A 164 -4.08 -6.19 -5.66
CA GLY A 164 -4.70 -7.09 -6.61
C GLY A 164 -4.53 -8.54 -6.21
N TYR A 165 -5.38 -9.37 -6.80
CA TYR A 165 -5.30 -10.81 -6.69
C TYR A 165 -5.36 -11.42 -8.08
N ASP A 166 -4.38 -12.26 -8.37
CA ASP A 166 -4.33 -13.06 -9.58
C ASP A 166 -4.88 -14.45 -9.27
N THR A 167 -6.01 -14.78 -9.90
CA THR A 167 -6.70 -16.06 -9.71
C THR A 167 -5.96 -17.24 -10.30
N GLU A 168 -5.16 -17.04 -11.35
CA GLU A 168 -4.40 -18.11 -12.02
C GLU A 168 -3.18 -18.51 -11.17
N SER A 169 -2.37 -17.51 -10.79
CA SER A 169 -1.20 -17.77 -9.95
C SER A 169 -1.51 -17.90 -8.46
N LYS A 170 -2.75 -17.60 -8.04
CA LYS A 170 -3.21 -17.52 -6.64
C LYS A 170 -2.32 -16.61 -5.78
N THR A 171 -1.81 -15.53 -6.37
CA THR A 171 -0.94 -14.56 -5.68
C THR A 171 -1.68 -13.25 -5.44
N SER A 172 -1.27 -12.53 -4.40
CA SER A 172 -1.77 -11.19 -4.11
C SER A 172 -0.63 -10.24 -3.87
N ALA A 173 -0.85 -8.98 -4.24
CA ALA A 173 0.06 -7.90 -3.94
C ALA A 173 -0.70 -6.68 -3.43
N CYS A 174 -0.07 -5.89 -2.58
CA CYS A 174 -0.59 -4.59 -2.15
C CYS A 174 0.56 -3.58 -2.07
N TYR A 175 0.32 -2.42 -2.67
CA TYR A 175 1.19 -1.25 -2.64
C TYR A 175 0.69 -0.29 -1.57
N LEU A 176 1.59 0.16 -0.70
CA LEU A 176 1.34 1.19 0.30
C LEU A 176 2.37 2.31 0.16
N LYS A 177 1.96 3.56 0.33
CA LYS A 177 2.87 4.71 0.26
C LYS A 177 2.83 5.50 1.56
N GLY A 178 3.96 5.58 2.25
CA GLY A 178 4.08 6.37 3.49
C GLY A 178 4.09 7.86 3.18
N VAL A 179 3.38 8.68 3.95
CA VAL A 179 3.33 10.15 3.82
C VAL A 179 4.40 10.83 4.65
N GLY A 180 4.66 10.32 5.85
CA GLY A 180 5.65 10.91 6.75
C GLY A 180 5.33 10.69 8.22
N VAL A 181 6.08 11.43 9.04
CA VAL A 181 5.94 11.44 10.50
C VAL A 181 5.04 12.59 10.93
N PHE A 182 4.17 12.29 11.89
CA PHE A 182 3.28 13.26 12.52
C PHE A 182 3.68 13.39 13.99
N VAL A 183 3.77 14.64 14.45
CA VAL A 183 4.12 15.05 15.80
C VAL A 183 2.91 15.78 16.36
N ASP A 184 2.33 15.25 17.44
CA ASP A 184 1.11 15.77 18.09
C ASP A 184 -0.05 16.00 17.08
N GLY A 185 -0.17 15.10 16.10
CA GLY A 185 -1.21 15.13 15.07
C GLY A 185 -0.93 16.05 13.88
N ALA A 186 0.18 16.80 13.87
CA ALA A 186 0.60 17.63 12.74
C ALA A 186 1.74 16.96 11.97
N ARG A 187 1.69 17.02 10.63
CA ARG A 187 2.78 16.51 9.78
C ARG A 187 4.06 17.33 10.02
N ASP A 188 5.18 16.65 10.30
CA ASP A 188 6.49 17.31 10.38
C ASP A 188 7.25 17.09 9.06
N ASP A 189 7.22 18.10 8.19
CA ASP A 189 7.90 18.07 6.89
C ASP A 189 9.43 18.10 7.03
N LEU A 190 9.96 18.69 8.11
CA LEU A 190 11.40 18.69 8.37
C LEU A 190 11.91 17.32 8.79
N ALA A 191 11.05 16.50 9.39
CA ALA A 191 11.33 15.12 9.78
C ALA A 191 11.10 14.09 8.67
N THR A 192 10.53 14.48 7.53
CA THR A 192 10.02 13.57 6.49
C THR A 192 10.79 13.71 5.16
N SER A 193 11.22 12.58 4.58
CA SER A 193 11.87 12.48 3.26
C SER A 193 10.90 11.99 2.15
N PRO A 194 11.18 12.18 0.84
CA PRO A 194 10.30 11.74 -0.24
C PRO A 194 9.96 10.25 -0.20
N LEU A 195 8.74 9.97 -0.67
CA LEU A 195 7.85 8.89 -0.25
C LEU A 195 8.39 7.47 -0.52
N ASN A 196 8.67 6.71 0.54
CA ASN A 196 8.93 5.29 0.48
C ASN A 196 7.64 4.57 0.09
N THR A 197 7.81 3.63 -0.83
CA THR A 197 6.74 2.75 -1.26
C THR A 197 7.03 1.36 -0.74
N PHE A 198 6.01 0.74 -0.17
CA PHE A 198 6.05 -0.61 0.32
C PHE A 198 5.22 -1.48 -0.61
N LEU A 199 5.77 -2.62 -1.02
CA LEU A 199 5.07 -3.64 -1.78
C LEU A 199 5.08 -4.92 -0.96
N ILE A 200 3.91 -5.37 -0.52
CA ILE A 200 3.75 -6.75 -0.06
C ILE A 200 3.35 -7.62 -1.25
N TYR A 201 4.01 -8.76 -1.40
CA TYR A 201 3.77 -9.70 -2.49
C TYR A 201 3.74 -11.12 -1.92
N SER A 202 2.66 -11.84 -2.16
CA SER A 202 2.48 -13.20 -1.66
C SER A 202 3.15 -14.23 -2.57
N LYS A 203 3.54 -15.36 -1.96
CA LYS A 203 3.66 -16.62 -2.69
C LYS A 203 2.25 -17.10 -3.10
N PRO A 204 2.15 -18.02 -4.08
CA PRO A 204 0.89 -18.69 -4.39
C PRO A 204 0.25 -19.29 -3.14
N ARG A 205 -1.06 -19.10 -2.96
CA ARG A 205 -1.83 -19.83 -1.96
C ARG A 205 -2.04 -21.28 -2.41
N VAL A 206 -1.89 -22.22 -1.47
CA VAL A 206 -2.21 -23.64 -1.70
C VAL A 206 -3.72 -23.80 -1.74
#